data_AF-A0A0F9AB02-F1
#
_entry.id   AF-A0A0F9AB02-F1
#
_cell.length_a   1.000
_cell.length_b   1.000
_cell.length_c   1.000
_cell.angle_alpha   90.00
_cell.angle_beta   90.00
_cell.angle_gamma   90.00
#
_symmetry.space_group_name_H-M   'P 1'
#
loop_
_entity.id
_entity.type
_entity.pdbx_description
1 polymer ?
#
loop_
_entity_poly.entity_id
_entity_poly.type
_entity_poly.pdbx_seq_one_letter_code
_entity_poly.pdbx_strand_id
1 'polypeptide(L)'
;MKPTIAVDFDGVIHKYSKGWDDGSIYDEPMDGCRDALQKLSETYHILIFSARNYDRVVGGETQSNQVREMEFWLNKYRIPYDEIYTKPAKPLCKLFIDDNAYRFEGNWSQCVDDVESLLGRRTNDN
;
A
#
# COMPACT_ATOMS: atom_id res chain seq x y z
N MET A 1 -12.30 20.94 3.14
CA MET A 1 -11.83 19.56 3.37
C MET A 1 -10.62 19.34 2.47
N LYS A 2 -9.52 18.79 2.98
CA LYS A 2 -8.33 18.50 2.17
C LYS A 2 -8.66 17.41 1.14
N PRO A 3 -8.13 17.46 -0.09
CA PRO A 3 -8.28 16.34 -1.02
C PRO A 3 -7.59 15.09 -0.47
N THR A 4 -8.20 13.92 -0.65
CA THR A 4 -7.65 12.66 -0.16
C THR A 4 -6.64 12.07 -1.13
N ILE A 5 -5.52 11.57 -0.62
CA ILE A 5 -4.65 10.63 -1.32
C ILE A 5 -4.67 9.30 -0.58
N ALA A 6 -4.77 8.21 -1.33
CA ALA A 6 -4.68 6.85 -0.79
C ALA A 6 -3.23 6.39 -0.88
N VAL A 7 -2.67 5.92 0.23
CA VAL A 7 -1.29 5.46 0.33
C VAL A 7 -1.33 4.00 0.77
N ASP A 8 -0.73 3.12 -0.01
CA ASP A 8 -0.57 1.72 0.38
C ASP A 8 0.38 1.60 1.58
N PHE A 9 0.30 0.49 2.30
CA PHE A 9 1.09 0.25 3.50
C PHE A 9 2.33 -0.61 3.23
N ASP A 10 2.17 -1.85 2.74
CA ASP A 10 3.26 -2.82 2.62
C ASP A 10 4.03 -2.60 1.31
N GLY A 11 5.31 -2.24 1.37
CA GLY A 11 6.11 -1.91 0.18
C GLY A 11 6.17 -0.41 -0.10
N VAL A 12 5.30 0.39 0.54
CA VAL A 12 5.27 1.86 0.42
C VAL A 12 5.63 2.56 1.72
N ILE A 13 4.95 2.21 2.83
CA ILE A 13 5.21 2.78 4.16
C ILE A 13 6.06 1.83 4.99
N HIS A 14 5.64 0.57 5.07
CA HIS A 14 6.38 -0.54 5.69
C HIS A 14 7.33 -1.14 4.65
N LYS A 15 8.62 -1.32 4.99
CA LYS A 15 9.65 -1.74 4.01
C LYS A 15 9.37 -3.09 3.34
N TYR A 16 8.68 -3.99 4.05
CA TYR A 16 8.10 -5.23 3.51
C TYR A 16 9.10 -6.16 2.80
N SER A 17 10.32 -6.26 3.35
CA SER A 17 11.48 -6.92 2.75
C SER A 17 11.35 -8.44 2.59
N LYS A 18 10.40 -9.09 3.24
CA LYS A 18 10.13 -10.53 3.16
C LYS A 18 8.82 -10.85 2.43
N GLY A 19 8.12 -9.84 1.91
CA GLY A 19 6.74 -10.00 1.45
C GLY A 19 5.80 -10.43 2.59
N TRP A 20 4.71 -11.10 2.23
CA TRP A 20 3.75 -11.62 3.20
C TRP A 20 4.32 -12.88 3.85
N ASP A 21 4.74 -12.77 5.12
CA ASP A 21 5.31 -13.86 5.92
C ASP A 21 4.23 -14.39 6.89
N ASP A 22 4.44 -14.27 8.19
CA ASP A 22 3.52 -14.70 9.26
C ASP A 22 2.42 -13.69 9.58
N GLY A 23 2.21 -12.68 8.72
CA GLY A 23 1.26 -11.60 8.93
C GLY A 23 1.69 -10.52 9.93
N SER A 24 2.86 -10.65 10.56
CA SER A 24 3.44 -9.56 11.37
C SER A 24 3.89 -8.37 10.51
N ILE A 25 4.08 -7.22 11.17
CA ILE A 25 4.67 -6.02 10.57
C ILE A 25 6.09 -5.89 11.11
N TYR A 26 7.04 -6.48 10.40
CA TYR A 26 8.37 -6.79 10.91
C TYR A 26 9.44 -5.74 10.61
N ASP A 27 9.29 -4.95 9.54
CA ASP A 27 10.28 -3.95 9.17
C ASP A 27 10.02 -2.58 9.82
N GLU A 28 11.05 -1.75 9.76
CA GLU A 28 10.96 -0.30 9.95
C GLU A 28 10.27 0.37 8.74
N PRO A 29 9.91 1.67 8.84
CA PRO A 29 9.40 2.41 7.70
C PRO A 29 10.38 2.47 6.54
N MET A 30 9.82 2.62 5.34
CA MET A 30 10.57 2.99 4.13
C MET A 30 11.32 4.30 4.36
N ASP A 31 12.56 4.37 3.87
CA ASP A 31 13.45 5.50 4.13
C ASP A 31 12.83 6.80 3.57
N GLY A 32 12.79 7.85 4.39
CA GLY A 32 12.18 9.15 4.03
C GLY A 32 10.65 9.19 4.04
N CYS A 33 9.96 8.06 4.24
CA CYS A 33 8.50 8.00 4.20
C CYS A 33 7.82 8.95 5.19
N ARG A 34 8.31 8.98 6.44
CA ARG A 34 7.74 9.83 7.50
C ARG A 34 7.75 11.32 7.13
N ASP A 35 8.88 11.82 6.63
CA ASP A 35 9.03 13.24 6.28
C ASP A 35 8.21 13.58 5.03
N ALA A 36 8.15 12.67 4.05
CA ALA A 36 7.33 12.82 2.86
C ALA A 36 5.83 12.88 3.22
N LEU A 37 5.34 11.95 4.02
CA LEU A 37 3.95 11.95 4.48
C LEU A 37 3.64 13.14 5.38
N GLN A 38 4.60 13.58 6.21
CA GLN A 38 4.45 14.81 7.00
C GLN A 38 4.22 16.01 6.08
N LYS A 39 5.01 16.14 5.02
CA LYS A 39 4.86 17.24 4.06
C LYS A 39 3.54 17.14 3.29
N LEU A 40 3.15 15.96 2.85
CA LEU A 40 1.88 15.75 2.14
C LEU A 40 0.67 16.03 3.04
N SER A 41 0.75 15.66 4.32
CA SER A 41 -0.34 15.88 5.29
C SER A 41 -0.66 17.36 5.51
N GLU A 42 0.24 18.29 5.18
CA GLU A 42 -0.04 19.73 5.23
C GLU A 42 -1.17 20.12 4.27
N THR A 43 -1.26 19.44 3.11
CA THR A 43 -2.17 19.78 2.00
C THR A 43 -3.26 18.73 1.77
N TYR A 44 -2.95 17.46 2.02
CA TYR A 44 -3.81 16.32 1.70
C TYR A 44 -4.33 15.62 2.96
N HIS A 45 -5.45 14.94 2.82
CA HIS A 45 -5.92 13.95 3.77
C HIS A 45 -5.26 12.60 3.42
N ILE A 46 -4.48 12.05 4.34
CA ILE A 46 -3.68 10.84 4.16
C ILE A 46 -4.50 9.63 4.60
N LEU A 47 -5.00 8.88 3.63
CA LEU A 47 -5.78 7.67 3.85
C LEU A 47 -4.89 6.45 3.57
N ILE A 48 -4.66 5.62 4.57
CA ILE A 48 -3.95 4.35 4.42
C ILE A 48 -4.90 3.34 3.77
N PHE A 49 -4.54 2.86 2.58
CA PHE A 49 -5.33 1.92 1.80
C PHE A 49 -4.52 0.65 1.58
N SER A 50 -4.73 -0.34 2.44
CA SER A 50 -3.94 -1.57 2.45
C SER A 50 -4.83 -2.80 2.37
N ALA A 51 -4.30 -3.89 1.81
CA ALA A 51 -4.91 -5.20 1.92
C ALA A 51 -5.07 -5.64 3.39
N ARG A 52 -4.23 -5.17 4.33
CA ARG A 52 -4.35 -5.47 5.77
C ARG A 52 -5.61 -4.91 6.44
N ASN A 53 -6.53 -4.29 5.71
CA ASN A 53 -7.71 -3.63 6.25
C ASN A 53 -8.83 -4.55 6.76
N TYR A 54 -8.63 -5.87 6.73
CA TYR A 54 -9.51 -6.87 7.34
C TYR A 54 -8.72 -8.12 7.77
N ASP A 55 -9.28 -8.85 8.73
CA ASP A 55 -8.77 -10.15 9.16
C ASP A 55 -8.85 -11.18 8.04
N ARG A 56 -7.79 -11.92 7.81
CA ARG A 56 -7.67 -12.81 6.64
C ARG A 56 -7.02 -14.13 7.00
N VAL A 57 -7.25 -15.14 6.16
CA VAL A 57 -6.56 -16.43 6.27
C VAL A 57 -5.47 -16.48 5.21
N VAL A 58 -4.23 -16.71 5.62
CA VAL A 58 -3.08 -16.89 4.72
C VAL A 58 -2.35 -18.16 5.12
N GLY A 59 -2.06 -19.03 4.17
CA GLY A 59 -1.41 -20.33 4.45
C GLY A 59 -2.23 -21.28 5.33
N GLY A 60 -3.53 -21.03 5.51
CA GLY A 60 -4.39 -21.79 6.43
C GLY A 60 -4.45 -21.23 7.86
N GLU A 61 -3.72 -20.16 8.16
CA GLU A 61 -3.71 -19.52 9.46
C GLU A 61 -4.48 -18.20 9.45
N THR A 62 -5.29 -17.97 10.50
CA THR A 62 -6.06 -16.73 10.66
C THR A 62 -5.16 -15.62 11.20
N GLN A 63 -5.01 -14.58 10.39
CA GLN A 63 -4.31 -13.33 10.70
C GLN A 63 -5.35 -12.31 11.18
N SER A 64 -5.51 -12.20 12.49
CA SER A 64 -6.48 -11.31 13.13
C SER A 64 -5.87 -9.98 13.55
N ASN A 65 -6.72 -8.97 13.80
CA ASN A 65 -6.35 -7.65 14.31
C ASN A 65 -5.42 -6.83 13.39
N GLN A 66 -5.40 -7.11 12.08
CA GLN A 66 -4.45 -6.49 11.15
C GLN A 66 -4.54 -4.95 11.12
N VAL A 67 -5.75 -4.40 11.18
CA VAL A 67 -5.97 -2.94 11.28
C VAL A 67 -5.33 -2.36 12.55
N ARG A 68 -5.51 -3.03 13.69
CA ARG A 68 -4.99 -2.57 14.98
C ARG A 68 -3.47 -2.65 15.03
N GLU A 69 -2.88 -3.69 14.46
CA GLU A 69 -1.43 -3.83 14.35
C GLU A 69 -0.83 -2.74 13.46
N MET A 70 -1.47 -2.38 12.34
CA MET A 70 -1.08 -1.23 11.54
C MET A 70 -1.14 0.07 12.35
N GLU A 71 -2.23 0.32 13.10
CA GLU A 71 -2.33 1.50 13.96
C GLU A 71 -1.21 1.57 14.99
N PHE A 72 -0.92 0.46 15.68
CA PHE A 72 0.17 0.41 16.66
C PHE A 72 1.53 0.70 16.02
N TRP A 73 1.80 0.10 14.87
CA TRP A 73 3.06 0.28 14.16
C TRP A 73 3.21 1.72 13.64
N LEU A 74 2.17 2.29 13.03
CA LEU A 74 2.16 3.68 12.53
C LEU A 74 2.41 4.66 13.68
N ASN A 75 1.80 4.44 14.84
CA ASN A 75 2.00 5.25 16.04
C ASN A 75 3.41 5.09 16.62
N LYS A 76 3.95 3.86 16.68
CA LYS A 76 5.31 3.58 17.16
C LYS A 76 6.35 4.39 16.38
N TYR A 77 6.23 4.45 15.05
CA TYR A 77 7.15 5.18 14.18
C TYR A 77 6.74 6.63 13.91
N ARG A 78 5.63 7.10 14.51
CA ARG A 78 5.11 8.46 14.35
C ARG A 78 4.90 8.83 12.87
N ILE A 79 4.32 7.90 12.12
CA ILE A 79 3.92 8.10 10.73
C ILE A 79 2.64 8.94 10.72
N PRO A 80 2.59 10.07 10.01
CA PRO A 80 1.38 10.87 9.92
C PRO A 80 0.37 10.23 8.96
N TYR A 81 -0.85 10.04 9.45
CA TYR A 81 -2.01 9.57 8.68
C TYR A 81 -3.30 10.12 9.31
N ASP A 82 -4.38 10.14 8.53
CA ASP A 82 -5.70 10.61 9.01
C ASP A 82 -6.73 9.48 9.15
N GLU A 83 -6.69 8.46 8.28
CA GLU A 83 -7.64 7.32 8.28
C GLU A 83 -6.93 6.04 7.83
N ILE A 84 -7.27 4.90 8.45
CA ILE A 84 -7.05 3.57 7.87
C ILE A 84 -8.37 3.11 7.26
N TYR A 85 -8.35 2.80 5.97
CA TYR A 85 -9.58 2.57 5.21
C TYR A 85 -10.07 1.13 5.31
N THR A 86 -11.17 0.93 6.06
CA THR A 86 -11.76 -0.40 6.34
C THR A 86 -13.09 -0.64 5.62
N LYS A 87 -13.51 0.27 4.75
CA LYS A 87 -14.78 0.17 4.01
C LYS A 87 -14.63 -0.77 2.81
N PRO A 88 -15.71 -1.46 2.37
CA PRO A 88 -15.63 -2.46 1.29
C PRO A 88 -15.57 -1.88 -0.12
N ALA A 89 -15.60 -0.55 -0.28
CA ALA A 89 -15.64 0.11 -1.59
C ALA A 89 -14.29 0.69 -1.98
N LYS A 90 -14.11 1.10 -3.24
CA LYS A 90 -12.93 1.89 -3.62
C LYS A 90 -12.97 3.25 -2.90
N PRO A 91 -11.88 3.72 -2.26
CA PRO A 91 -11.86 5.03 -1.63
C PRO A 91 -12.00 6.14 -2.68
N LEU A 92 -12.79 7.15 -2.37
CA LEU A 92 -12.85 8.40 -3.15
C LEU A 92 -11.60 9.22 -2.85
N CYS A 93 -10.59 9.14 -3.72
CA CYS A 93 -9.34 9.86 -3.58
C CYS A 93 -8.89 10.47 -4.93
N LYS A 94 -7.92 11.38 -4.86
CA LYS A 94 -7.32 12.05 -6.02
C LYS A 94 -6.19 11.24 -6.65
N LEU A 95 -5.48 10.43 -5.86
CA LEU A 95 -4.32 9.67 -6.28
C LEU A 95 -4.11 8.47 -5.36
N PHE A 96 -3.56 7.39 -5.92
CA PHE A 96 -3.03 6.24 -5.20
C PHE A 96 -1.49 6.28 -5.25
N ILE A 97 -0.83 6.07 -4.11
CA ILE A 97 0.62 5.86 -4.00
C ILE A 97 0.78 4.40 -3.55
N ASP A 98 1.24 3.55 -4.47
CA ASP A 98 1.15 2.10 -4.36
C ASP A 98 2.28 1.48 -5.19
N ASP A 99 3.02 0.53 -4.62
CA ASP A 99 4.18 -0.12 -5.24
C ASP A 99 3.77 -1.13 -6.32
N ASN A 100 2.51 -1.57 -6.31
CA ASN A 100 1.95 -2.54 -7.24
C ASN A 100 0.91 -1.94 -8.20
N ALA A 101 0.80 -0.61 -8.28
CA ALA A 101 -0.10 0.07 -9.19
C ALA A 101 0.54 0.40 -10.54
N TYR A 102 -0.17 0.06 -11.63
CA TYR A 102 0.14 0.52 -12.99
C TYR A 102 -0.76 1.70 -13.38
N ARG A 103 -0.17 2.76 -13.94
CA ARG A 103 -0.91 3.92 -14.45
C ARG A 103 -1.34 3.67 -15.90
N PHE A 104 -2.60 3.29 -16.09
CA PHE A 104 -3.17 3.17 -17.43
C PHE A 104 -3.32 4.54 -18.12
N GLU A 105 -2.71 4.69 -19.30
CA GLU A 105 -2.71 5.94 -20.07
C GLU A 105 -3.63 5.92 -21.31
N GLY A 106 -4.58 4.98 -21.37
CA GLY A 106 -5.57 4.91 -22.44
C GLY A 106 -5.20 3.99 -23.62
N ASN A 107 -4.08 3.26 -23.54
CA ASN A 107 -3.63 2.34 -24.58
C ASN A 107 -3.44 0.92 -24.01
N TRP A 108 -4.28 -0.02 -24.45
CA TRP A 108 -4.23 -1.41 -23.98
C TRP A 108 -3.08 -2.22 -24.55
N SER A 109 -2.66 -1.97 -25.79
CA SER A 109 -1.51 -2.67 -26.37
C SER A 109 -0.25 -2.36 -25.56
N GLN A 110 0.00 -1.07 -25.28
CA GLN A 110 1.12 -0.67 -24.42
C GLN A 110 0.99 -1.21 -23.00
N CYS A 111 -0.22 -1.22 -22.43
CA CYS A 111 -0.47 -1.78 -21.10
C CYS A 111 -0.06 -3.25 -21.01
N VAL A 112 -0.37 -4.07 -22.03
CA VAL A 112 0.03 -5.48 -22.05
C VAL A 112 1.55 -5.60 -22.06
N ASP A 113 2.23 -4.87 -22.95
CA ASP A 113 3.69 -4.90 -23.08
C ASP A 113 4.37 -4.47 -21.77
N ASP A 114 3.88 -3.40 -21.15
CA ASP A 114 4.40 -2.89 -19.87
C ASP A 114 4.20 -3.91 -18.75
N VAL A 115 3.01 -4.51 -18.63
CA VAL A 115 2.68 -5.48 -17.58
C VAL A 115 3.53 -6.74 -17.72
N GLU A 116 3.70 -7.26 -18.93
CA GLU A 116 4.54 -8.45 -19.19
C GLU A 116 6.00 -8.18 -18.85
N SER A 117 6.51 -7.00 -19.21
CA SER A 117 7.85 -6.54 -18.87
C SER A 117 8.03 -6.38 -17.36
N LEU A 118 7.10 -5.71 -16.67
CA LEU A 118 7.16 -5.44 -15.22
C LEU A 118 7.08 -6.72 -14.39
N LEU A 119 6.24 -7.68 -14.78
CA LEU A 119 6.05 -8.94 -14.06
C LEU A 119 7.03 -10.05 -14.48
N GLY A 120 7.91 -9.79 -15.45
CA GLY A 120 9.00 -10.69 -15.80
C GLY A 120 8.57 -12.01 -16.42
N ARG A 121 7.43 -12.07 -17.13
CA ARG A 121 7.17 -13.22 -18.01
C ARG A 121 8.12 -13.10 -19.21
N ARG A 122 9.22 -13.87 -19.16
CA ARG A 122 9.94 -14.23 -20.38
C ARG A 122 8.92 -14.84 -21.33
N THR A 123 8.67 -14.19 -22.46
CA THR A 123 8.21 -14.93 -23.64
C THR A 123 9.24 -16.03 -23.83
N ASN A 124 8.80 -17.29 -23.76
CA ASN A 124 9.61 -18.40 -24.25
C ASN A 124 9.65 -18.26 -25.77
N ASP A 125 10.49 -17.34 -26.27
CA ASP A 125 10.83 -17.25 -27.68
C ASP A 125 12.10 -18.09 -27.90
N ASN A 126 11.88 -19.37 -28.17
CA ASN A 126 12.58 -20.21 -29.16
C ASN A 126 11.88 -21.57 -29.28
#